data_AF-A0A7S2Q1W9-F1
#
_entry.id   AF-A0A7S2Q1W9-F1
#
_cell.length_a   1.000
_cell.length_b   1.000
_cell.length_c   1.000
_cell.angle_alpha   90.00
_cell.angle_beta   90.00
_cell.angle_gamma   90.00
#
_symmetry.space_group_name_H-M   'P 1'
#
loop_
_entity.id
_entity.type
_entity.pdbx_description
1 polymer ?
#
loop_
_entity_poly.entity_id
_entity_poly.type
_entity_poly.pdbx_seq_one_letter_code
_entity_poly.pdbx_strand_id
1 'polypeptide(L)'
;FTYALVAAAVTSTLSKTTTATTEQEPSSLIATYGPHLYHTRSNLLHPPNLDYSKLTRINYSSFNVNNLGKIYSSNSNIDPLVLYGPYDWNPDASKKDITYCHKSSPELGLGQCAHHFYE
;
A
#
# COMPACT_ATOMS: atom_id res chain seq x y z
N PHE A 1 -7.28 74.26 45.73
CA PHE A 1 -6.33 73.67 44.77
C PHE A 1 -6.44 72.15 44.87
N THR A 2 -7.49 71.57 44.30
CA THR A 2 -7.54 70.81 43.03
C THR A 2 -7.30 69.32 43.28
N TYR A 3 -8.39 68.55 43.34
CA TYR A 3 -8.37 67.09 43.33
C TYR A 3 -8.15 66.59 41.89
N ALA A 4 -7.14 65.77 41.66
CA ALA A 4 -6.90 65.14 40.37
C ALA A 4 -7.70 63.82 40.28
N LEU A 5 -8.62 63.76 39.32
CA LEU A 5 -9.29 62.54 38.89
C LEU A 5 -8.33 61.71 38.03
N VAL A 6 -8.02 60.48 38.44
CA VAL A 6 -7.33 59.51 37.60
C VAL A 6 -8.38 58.64 36.93
N ALA A 7 -8.57 58.81 35.61
CA ALA A 7 -9.41 57.95 34.80
C ALA A 7 -8.64 56.67 34.43
N ALA A 8 -9.13 55.51 34.86
CA ALA A 8 -8.61 54.22 34.40
C ALA A 8 -9.25 53.87 33.06
N ALA A 9 -8.44 53.83 31.99
CA ALA A 9 -8.87 53.33 30.69
C ALA A 9 -8.91 51.79 30.71
N VAL A 10 -10.09 51.21 30.51
CA VAL A 10 -10.26 49.76 30.32
C VAL A 10 -10.00 49.44 28.86
N THR A 11 -8.87 48.79 28.58
CA THR A 11 -8.58 48.23 27.24
C THR A 11 -9.32 46.91 27.07
N SER A 12 -10.36 46.90 26.24
CA SER A 12 -11.02 45.67 25.80
C SER A 12 -10.14 44.99 24.75
N THR A 13 -9.56 43.84 25.10
CA THR A 13 -8.91 42.96 24.13
C THR A 13 -9.98 42.13 23.41
N LEU A 14 -10.14 42.39 22.12
CA LEU A 14 -10.98 41.61 21.21
C LEU A 14 -10.29 40.27 20.92
N SER A 15 -10.67 39.21 21.63
CA SER A 15 -10.20 37.86 21.31
C SER A 15 -10.86 37.37 20.02
N LYS A 16 -10.10 37.36 18.93
CA LYS A 16 -10.50 36.77 17.65
C LYS A 16 -10.52 35.26 17.81
N THR A 17 -11.71 34.66 17.88
CA THR A 17 -11.87 33.20 17.83
C THR A 17 -11.55 32.74 16.41
N THR A 18 -10.30 32.35 16.19
CA THR A 18 -9.92 31.53 15.05
C THR A 18 -10.42 30.12 15.33
N THR A 19 -11.51 29.72 14.68
CA THR A 19 -11.87 28.30 14.57
C THR A 19 -10.70 27.59 13.90
N ALA A 20 -9.92 26.86 14.70
CA ALA A 20 -8.96 25.91 14.19
C ALA A 20 -9.74 24.87 13.39
N THR A 21 -9.68 24.97 12.06
CA THR A 21 -10.05 23.85 11.21
C THR A 21 -8.92 22.84 11.40
N THR A 22 -9.13 21.86 12.26
CA THR A 22 -8.26 20.68 12.30
C THR A 22 -8.42 20.02 10.94
N GLU A 23 -7.45 20.21 10.06
CA GLU A 23 -7.27 19.35 8.90
C GLU A 23 -6.99 17.95 9.46
N GLN A 24 -8.04 17.14 9.54
CA GLN A 24 -7.91 15.75 9.95
C GLN A 24 -7.16 15.04 8.83
N GLU A 25 -5.87 14.82 9.05
CA GLU A 25 -5.05 13.95 8.20
C GLU A 25 -5.84 12.66 7.92
N PRO A 26 -6.01 12.28 6.64
CA PRO A 26 -6.77 11.09 6.30
C PRO A 26 -6.17 9.89 7.03
N SER A 27 -7.00 9.17 7.78
CA SER A 27 -6.56 7.97 8.50
C SER A 27 -6.06 6.96 7.47
N SER A 28 -4.74 6.72 7.43
CA SER A 28 -4.16 5.74 6.53
C SER A 28 -4.40 4.32 7.05
N LEU A 29 -5.21 3.55 6.33
CA LEU A 29 -5.31 2.11 6.56
C LEU A 29 -4.26 1.41 5.69
N ILE A 30 -3.36 0.67 6.34
CA ILE A 30 -2.29 -0.10 5.70
C ILE A 30 -2.52 -1.57 6.01
N ALA A 31 -2.64 -2.39 4.98
CA ALA A 31 -2.69 -3.84 5.11
C ALA A 31 -1.31 -4.46 4.86
N THR A 32 -1.07 -5.63 5.44
CA THR A 32 0.07 -6.49 5.09
C THR A 32 -0.47 -7.77 4.49
N TYR A 33 0.05 -8.15 3.32
CA TYR A 33 -0.40 -9.34 2.59
C TYR A 33 0.78 -10.23 2.27
N GLY A 34 0.68 -11.52 2.60
CA GLY A 34 1.72 -12.49 2.29
C GLY A 34 1.24 -13.61 1.38
N PRO A 35 2.13 -14.20 0.56
CA PRO A 35 1.76 -15.24 -0.40
C PRO A 35 1.20 -16.49 0.26
N HIS A 36 1.63 -16.80 1.48
CA HIS A 36 1.07 -17.92 2.26
C HIS A 36 -0.42 -17.78 2.57
N LEU A 37 -1.01 -16.58 2.46
CA LEU A 37 -2.45 -16.36 2.67
C LEU A 37 -3.31 -16.70 1.45
N TYR A 38 -2.71 -16.81 0.26
CA TYR A 38 -3.45 -16.94 -1.00
C TYR A 38 -4.47 -18.10 -0.96
N HIS A 39 -4.03 -19.31 -0.62
CA HIS A 39 -4.93 -20.48 -0.53
C HIS A 39 -5.63 -20.65 0.82
N THR A 40 -5.50 -19.70 1.75
CA THR A 40 -6.10 -19.83 3.09
C THR A 40 -7.56 -19.40 3.07
N ARG A 41 -8.31 -19.85 4.08
CA ARG A 41 -9.71 -19.46 4.30
C ARG A 41 -10.59 -19.67 3.07
N SER A 42 -10.41 -20.78 2.36
CA SER A 42 -11.18 -21.11 1.15
C SER A 42 -11.14 -20.00 0.10
N ASN A 43 -9.96 -19.43 -0.14
CA ASN A 43 -9.70 -18.36 -1.11
C ASN A 43 -10.35 -17.00 -0.76
N LEU A 44 -10.92 -16.82 0.43
CA LEU A 44 -11.48 -15.53 0.86
C LEU A 44 -10.42 -14.42 0.91
N LEU A 45 -9.15 -14.78 1.06
CA LEU A 45 -8.04 -13.84 1.10
C LEU A 45 -7.37 -13.65 -0.27
N HIS A 46 -7.99 -14.01 -1.40
CA HIS A 46 -7.44 -13.63 -2.70
C HIS A 46 -7.42 -12.10 -2.88
N PRO A 47 -6.42 -11.52 -3.57
CA PRO A 47 -6.32 -10.07 -3.77
C PRO A 47 -7.62 -9.42 -4.33
N PRO A 48 -8.33 -10.01 -5.30
CA PRO A 48 -9.61 -9.46 -5.80
C PRO A 48 -10.72 -9.31 -4.74
N ASN A 49 -10.61 -10.00 -3.59
CA ASN A 49 -11.57 -9.87 -2.50
C ASN A 49 -11.24 -8.73 -1.52
N LEU A 50 -10.10 -8.06 -1.69
CA LEU A 50 -9.72 -6.91 -0.87
C LEU A 50 -10.49 -5.66 -1.34
N ASP A 51 -11.08 -4.94 -0.39
CA ASP A 51 -11.70 -3.65 -0.67
C ASP A 51 -10.62 -2.56 -0.71
N TYR A 52 -10.03 -2.37 -1.90
CA TYR A 52 -8.98 -1.38 -2.14
C TYR A 52 -9.43 0.07 -1.89
N SER A 53 -10.74 0.36 -1.92
CA SER A 53 -11.25 1.72 -1.64
C SER A 53 -11.01 2.15 -0.18
N LYS A 54 -10.84 1.18 0.72
CA LYS A 54 -10.56 1.40 2.14
C LYS A 54 -9.07 1.42 2.46
N LEU A 55 -8.23 0.95 1.55
CA LEU A 55 -6.80 0.77 1.76
C LEU A 55 -6.01 1.87 1.09
N THR A 56 -5.15 2.52 1.85
CA THR A 56 -4.18 3.50 1.31
C THR A 56 -2.90 2.83 0.82
N ARG A 57 -2.54 1.67 1.41
CA ARG A 57 -1.34 0.91 1.04
C ARG A 57 -1.49 -0.56 1.42
N ILE A 58 -0.87 -1.42 0.62
CA ILE A 58 -0.66 -2.83 0.95
C ILE A 58 0.85 -3.10 0.94
N ASN A 59 1.36 -3.62 2.04
CA ASN A 59 2.73 -4.11 2.15
C ASN A 59 2.76 -5.59 1.79
N TYR A 60 3.48 -5.94 0.74
CA TYR A 60 3.76 -7.35 0.43
C TYR A 60 4.77 -7.92 1.43
N SER A 61 4.47 -9.06 2.04
CA SER A 61 5.30 -9.73 3.04
C SER A 61 5.35 -11.25 2.78
N SER A 62 6.39 -11.78 2.16
CA SER A 62 7.69 -11.15 1.92
C SER A 62 8.45 -11.78 0.75
N PHE A 63 9.60 -11.20 0.44
CA PHE A 63 10.62 -11.82 -0.40
C PHE A 63 11.74 -12.41 0.46
N ASN A 64 12.46 -13.38 -0.08
CA ASN A 64 13.70 -13.89 0.51
C ASN A 64 14.89 -13.01 0.09
N VAL A 65 15.94 -13.02 0.91
CA VAL A 65 17.20 -12.31 0.66
C VAL A 65 18.36 -13.26 0.96
N ASN A 66 19.38 -13.30 0.09
CA ASN A 66 20.58 -14.08 0.34
C ASN A 66 21.71 -13.24 0.99
N ASN A 67 22.83 -13.88 1.30
CA ASN A 67 23.99 -13.22 1.93
C ASN A 67 24.63 -12.11 1.06
N LEU A 68 24.27 -12.02 -0.22
CA LEU A 68 24.71 -10.97 -1.13
C LEU A 68 23.66 -9.85 -1.29
N GLY A 69 22.58 -9.89 -0.52
CA GLY A 69 21.48 -8.91 -0.60
C GLY A 69 20.58 -9.09 -1.81
N LYS A 70 20.68 -10.21 -2.56
CA LYS A 70 19.80 -10.46 -3.71
C LYS A 70 18.42 -10.91 -3.23
N ILE A 71 17.40 -10.20 -3.71
CA ILE A 71 15.99 -10.49 -3.45
C ILE A 71 15.49 -11.56 -4.43
N TYR A 72 14.74 -12.52 -3.92
CA TYR A 72 14.06 -13.54 -4.71
C TYR A 72 12.73 -13.95 -4.06
N SER A 73 11.92 -14.65 -4.82
CA SER A 73 10.59 -15.12 -4.43
C SER A 73 10.65 -15.93 -3.13
N SER A 74 9.66 -15.72 -2.25
CA SER A 74 9.44 -16.57 -1.09
C SER A 74 8.64 -17.83 -1.45
N ASN A 75 7.78 -17.73 -2.47
CA ASN A 75 7.09 -18.86 -3.05
C ASN A 75 6.90 -18.66 -4.57
N SER A 76 7.70 -19.33 -5.39
CA SER A 76 7.72 -19.13 -6.85
C SER A 76 6.40 -19.47 -7.55
N ASN A 77 5.52 -20.23 -6.91
CA ASN A 77 4.23 -20.60 -7.48
C ASN A 77 3.13 -19.61 -7.12
N ILE A 78 3.26 -18.93 -5.97
CA ILE A 78 2.20 -18.09 -5.40
C ILE A 78 2.52 -16.61 -5.50
N ASP A 79 3.78 -16.22 -5.37
CA ASP A 79 4.20 -14.82 -5.51
C ASP A 79 3.73 -14.23 -6.86
N PRO A 80 3.85 -14.93 -8.01
CA PRO A 80 3.33 -14.41 -9.27
C PRO A 80 1.81 -14.25 -9.27
N LEU A 81 1.08 -15.16 -8.61
CA LEU A 81 -0.38 -15.08 -8.53
C LEU A 81 -0.84 -13.87 -7.71
N VAL A 82 -0.12 -13.54 -6.64
CA VAL A 82 -0.42 -12.38 -5.79
C VAL A 82 0.00 -11.07 -6.46
N LEU A 83 1.16 -11.05 -7.13
CA LEU A 83 1.75 -9.83 -7.68
C LEU A 83 1.24 -9.48 -9.07
N TYR A 84 0.93 -10.50 -9.89
CA TYR A 84 0.58 -10.33 -11.30
C TYR A 84 -0.80 -10.90 -11.66
N GLY A 85 -1.46 -11.59 -10.72
CA GLY A 85 -2.75 -12.23 -10.94
C GLY A 85 -2.65 -13.65 -11.50
N PRO A 86 -3.79 -14.28 -11.83
CA PRO A 86 -3.81 -15.64 -12.35
C PRO A 86 -3.06 -15.79 -13.68
N TYR A 87 -2.45 -16.96 -13.89
CA TYR A 87 -1.78 -17.27 -15.16
C TYR A 87 -2.77 -17.31 -16.33
N ASP A 88 -2.37 -16.72 -17.45
CA ASP A 88 -3.02 -16.91 -18.74
C ASP A 88 -2.33 -18.06 -19.49
N TRP A 89 -3.04 -19.18 -19.59
CA TRP A 89 -2.57 -20.38 -20.29
C TRP A 89 -2.88 -20.37 -21.79
N ASN A 90 -3.65 -19.40 -22.27
CA ASN A 90 -3.97 -19.23 -23.68
C ASN A 90 -3.88 -17.74 -24.08
N PRO A 91 -2.67 -17.16 -24.01
CA PRO A 91 -2.45 -15.76 -24.33
C PRO A 91 -2.83 -15.47 -25.78
N ASP A 92 -3.51 -14.34 -25.99
CA ASP A 92 -3.86 -13.87 -27.31
C ASP A 92 -2.63 -13.20 -27.92
N ALA A 93 -2.00 -13.87 -28.89
CA ALA A 93 -0.80 -13.36 -29.57
C ALA A 93 -1.02 -11.99 -30.26
N SER A 94 -2.26 -11.57 -30.48
CA SER A 94 -2.60 -10.24 -31.01
C SER A 94 -2.73 -9.16 -29.93
N LYS A 95 -2.93 -9.57 -28.68
CA LYS A 95 -2.86 -8.69 -27.51
C LYS A 95 -1.42 -8.66 -27.05
N LYS A 96 -0.99 -7.48 -26.60
CA LYS A 96 0.34 -7.30 -26.00
C LYS A 96 0.30 -7.91 -24.59
N ASP A 97 0.16 -9.23 -24.51
CA ASP A 97 0.05 -9.92 -23.23
C ASP A 97 1.33 -9.69 -22.46
N ILE A 98 1.12 -9.19 -21.24
CA ILE A 98 2.18 -8.64 -20.42
C ILE A 98 2.87 -9.85 -19.78
N THR A 99 3.98 -10.27 -20.37
CA THR A 99 4.82 -11.31 -19.77
C THR A 99 5.47 -10.73 -18.52
N TYR A 100 5.19 -11.34 -17.36
CA TYR A 100 5.80 -10.97 -16.09
C TYR A 100 6.84 -12.00 -15.70
N CYS A 101 8.00 -11.51 -15.25
CA CYS A 101 9.12 -12.35 -14.85
C CYS A 101 9.39 -12.18 -13.36
N HIS A 102 9.60 -13.29 -12.66
CA HIS A 102 10.01 -13.31 -11.26
C HIS A 102 11.20 -14.25 -11.05
N LYS A 103 11.96 -14.05 -9.98
CA LYS A 103 13.11 -14.90 -9.65
C LYS A 103 12.76 -15.87 -8.55
N SER A 104 12.85 -17.16 -8.81
CA SER A 104 12.60 -18.22 -7.82
C SER A 104 13.81 -18.56 -6.95
N SER A 105 15.02 -18.27 -7.42
CA SER A 105 16.24 -18.30 -6.60
C SER A 105 17.16 -17.14 -6.98
N PRO A 106 18.08 -16.75 -6.07
CA PRO A 106 19.03 -15.68 -6.33
C PRO A 106 20.20 -16.10 -7.24
N GLU A 107 20.40 -17.41 -7.45
CA GLU A 107 21.37 -18.01 -8.38
C GLU A 107 20.79 -18.27 -9.78
N LEU A 108 19.48 -18.47 -9.89
CA LEU A 108 18.81 -18.62 -11.17
C LEU A 108 18.82 -17.28 -11.92
N GLY A 109 19.35 -17.30 -13.15
CA GLY A 109 19.56 -16.14 -14.01
C GLY A 109 18.26 -15.51 -14.50
N LEU A 110 17.93 -15.70 -15.78
CA LEU A 110 16.71 -15.20 -16.40
C LEU A 110 15.51 -15.73 -15.59
N GLY A 111 14.72 -14.83 -15.00
CA GLY A 111 13.60 -15.21 -14.13
C GLY A 111 12.59 -16.12 -14.83
N GLN A 112 11.72 -16.76 -14.05
CA GLN A 112 10.57 -17.49 -14.58
C GLN A 112 9.55 -16.47 -15.07
N CYS A 113 9.33 -16.47 -16.38
CA CYS A 113 8.42 -15.56 -17.08
C CYS A 113 7.16 -16.30 -17.50
N ALA A 114 5.99 -15.68 -17.31
CA ALA A 114 4.71 -16.22 -17.72
C ALA A 114 3.73 -15.11 -18.10
N HIS A 115 2.67 -15.47 -18.82
CA HIS A 115 1.55 -14.59 -19.09
C HIS A 115 0.57 -14.62 -17.92
N HIS A 116 0.00 -13.46 -17.57
CA HIS A 116 -0.95 -13.30 -16.48
C HIS A 116 -2.10 -12.39 -16.92
N PHE A 117 -3.29 -12.61 -16.37
CA PHE A 117 -4.49 -11.82 -16.67
C PHE A 117 -4.49 -10.40 -16.12
N TYR A 118 -3.43 -9.98 -15.40
CA TYR A 118 -3.24 -8.68 -14.73
C TYR A 118 -4.51 -7.83 -14.63
N GLU A 119 -5.21 -7.95 -13.50
CA GLU A 119 -6.40 -7.15 -13.15
C GLU A 119 -6.01 -5.87 -12.40
#